data_AF-A0ABD0PQT8-F1
#
_entry.id   AF-A0ABD0PQT8-F1
#
_cell.length_a   1.000
_cell.length_b   1.000
_cell.length_c   1.000
_cell.angle_alpha   90.00
_cell.angle_beta   90.00
_cell.angle_gamma   90.00
#
_symmetry.space_group_name_H-M   'P 1'
#
loop_
_entity.id
_entity.type
_entity.pdbx_description
1 polymer ?
#
loop_
_entity_poly.entity_id
_entity_poly.type
_entity_poly.pdbx_seq_one_letter_code
_entity_poly.pdbx_strand_id
1 'polypeptide(L)' 'ISFADYNLFDLLLNHKVLCSSCLDSFPALKSYVDKIAARPKIKALLECEKFKKLPINGNGKQ' A
#
# COMPACT_ATOMS: atom_id res chain seq x y z
N ILE A 1 9.61 -11.88 -5.49
CA ILE A 1 9.93 -10.57 -4.90
C ILE A 1 11.05 -9.95 -5.73
N SER A 2 10.74 -8.84 -6.36
CA SER A 2 11.59 -7.99 -7.17
C SER A 2 11.33 -6.53 -6.79
N PHE A 3 12.06 -5.58 -7.37
CA PHE A 3 11.77 -4.15 -7.16
C PHE A 3 10.37 -3.77 -7.68
N ALA A 4 9.88 -4.44 -8.73
CA ALA A 4 8.57 -4.19 -9.31
C ALA A 4 7.43 -4.52 -8.34
N ASP A 5 7.63 -5.49 -7.46
CA ASP A 5 6.65 -5.83 -6.42
C ASP A 5 6.43 -4.67 -5.45
N TYR A 6 7.51 -4.03 -4.99
CA TYR A 6 7.39 -2.92 -4.06
C TYR A 6 6.76 -1.69 -4.71
N ASN A 7 7.09 -1.42 -5.98
CA ASN A 7 6.48 -0.32 -6.73
C ASN A 7 4.98 -0.56 -6.94
N LEU A 8 4.58 -1.77 -7.35
CA LEU A 8 3.17 -2.13 -7.50
C LEU A 8 2.43 -2.08 -6.16
N PHE A 9 3.03 -2.56 -5.08
CA PHE A 9 2.43 -2.52 -3.75
C PHE A 9 2.14 -1.07 -3.30
N ASP A 10 3.10 -0.16 -3.43
CA ASP A 10 2.92 1.26 -3.11
C ASP A 10 1.82 1.91 -3.96
N LEU A 11 1.86 1.67 -5.29
CA LEU A 11 0.83 2.14 -6.22
C LEU A 11 -0.58 1.72 -5.78
N LEU A 12 -0.76 0.45 -5.39
CA LEU A 12 -2.05 -0.09 -4.96
C LEU A 12 -2.48 0.45 -3.60
N LEU A 13 -1.56 0.68 -2.65
CA LEU A 13 -1.89 1.32 -1.38
C LEU A 13 -2.41 2.75 -1.59
N ASN A 14 -1.76 3.53 -2.45
CA ASN A 14 -2.20 4.87 -2.79
C ASN A 14 -3.58 4.86 -3.48
N HIS A 15 -3.83 3.93 -4.40
CA HIS A 15 -5.15 3.79 -5.04
C HIS A 15 -6.24 3.36 -4.06
N LYS A 16 -5.93 2.57 -3.02
CA LYS A 16 -6.89 2.25 -1.95
C LYS A 16 -7.23 3.46 -1.09
N VAL A 17 -6.31 4.42 -0.93
CA VAL A 17 -6.60 5.71 -0.26
C VAL A 17 -7.49 6.58 -1.15
N LEU A 18 -7.17 6.68 -2.44
CA LEU A 18 -7.96 7.42 -3.43
C LEU A 18 -9.39 6.86 -3.59
N CYS A 19 -9.53 5.54 -3.61
CA CYS A 19 -10.81 4.83 -3.73
C CYS A 19 -10.75 3.49 -3.00
N SER A 20 -11.41 3.39 -1.85
CA SER A 20 -11.31 2.23 -0.95
C SER A 20 -11.78 0.90 -1.53
N SER A 21 -12.70 0.93 -2.50
CA SER A 21 -13.26 -0.25 -3.17
C SER A 21 -12.55 -0.63 -4.48
N CYS A 22 -11.49 0.08 -4.87
CA CYS A 22 -10.87 -0.09 -6.19
C CYS A 22 -10.32 -1.50 -6.47
N LEU A 23 -10.09 -2.33 -5.44
CA LEU A 23 -9.61 -3.71 -5.57
C LEU A 23 -10.69 -4.78 -5.41
N ASP A 24 -11.95 -4.41 -5.14
CA ASP A 24 -12.99 -5.40 -4.84
C ASP A 24 -13.31 -6.31 -6.03
N SER A 25 -13.19 -5.79 -7.25
CA SER A 25 -13.32 -6.57 -8.49
C SER A 25 -12.04 -7.32 -8.89
N PHE A 26 -10.93 -7.15 -8.15
CA PHE A 26 -9.62 -7.70 -8.48
C PHE A 26 -9.07 -8.56 -7.33
N PRO A 27 -9.64 -9.77 -7.08
CA PRO A 27 -9.30 -10.59 -5.92
C PRO A 27 -7.82 -10.99 -5.88
N ALA A 28 -7.17 -11.18 -7.02
CA ALA A 28 -5.74 -11.47 -7.10
C ALA A 28 -4.88 -10.30 -6.58
N LEU A 29 -5.21 -9.06 -6.96
CA LEU A 29 -4.51 -7.86 -6.49
C LEU A 29 -4.80 -7.58 -5.02
N LYS A 30 -6.04 -7.80 -4.56
CA LYS A 30 -6.41 -7.71 -3.14
C LYS A 30 -5.59 -8.69 -2.30
N SER A 31 -5.56 -9.97 -2.70
CA SER A 31 -4.74 -11.00 -2.04
C SER A 31 -3.25 -10.68 -2.07
N TYR A 32 -2.74 -10.12 -3.18
CA TYR A 32 -1.35 -9.69 -3.30
C TYR A 32 -1.00 -8.61 -2.28
N VAL A 33 -1.80 -7.54 -2.17
CA VAL A 33 -1.59 -6.46 -1.20
C VAL A 33 -1.58 -7.01 0.22
N ASP A 34 -2.55 -7.85 0.57
CA ASP A 34 -2.64 -8.44 1.91
C ASP A 34 -1.40 -9.29 2.24
N LYS A 35 -0.92 -10.09 1.28
CA LYS A 35 0.29 -10.92 1.44
C LYS A 35 1.56 -10.10 1.60
N ILE A 36 1.74 -9.02 0.83
CA ILE A 36 2.93 -8.17 0.93
C ILE A 36 2.91 -7.37 2.24
N ALA A 37 1.75 -6.81 2.61
CA ALA A 37 1.55 -6.06 3.85
C ALA A 37 1.83 -6.90 5.10
N ALA A 38 1.52 -8.21 5.07
CA ALA A 38 1.74 -9.12 6.19
C ALA A 38 3.22 -9.48 6.44
N ARG A 39 4.14 -9.18 5.52
CA ARG A 39 5.57 -9.51 5.69
C ARG A 39 6.15 -8.73 6.89
N PRO A 40 6.86 -9.35 7.84
CA PRO A 40 7.18 -8.72 9.13
C PRO A 40 7.84 -7.33 9.03
N LYS A 41 8.84 -7.18 8.15
CA LYS A 41 9.53 -5.88 7.97
C LYS A 41 8.67 -4.83 7.25
N ILE A 42 7.77 -5.26 6.37
CA ILE A 42 6.83 -4.35 5.69
C ILE A 42 5.74 -3.93 6.67
N LYS A 43 5.16 -4.87 7.41
CA LYS A 43 4.20 -4.58 8.48
C LYS A 43 4.77 -3.58 9.49
N ALA A 44 5.99 -3.83 9.97
CA ALA A 44 6.68 -2.92 10.88
C ALA A 44 6.92 -1.52 10.28
N LEU A 45 7.23 -1.42 8.98
CA LEU A 45 7.34 -0.13 8.29
C LEU A 45 5.99 0.59 8.21
N LEU A 46 4.92 -0.10 7.79
CA LEU A 46 3.57 0.46 7.70
C LEU A 46 3.01 0.88 9.07
N GLU A 47 3.42 0.18 10.13
CA GLU A 47 3.03 0.49 11.51
C GLU A 47 3.90 1.58 12.16
N CYS A 48 5.06 1.91 11.56
CA CYS A 48 5.98 2.91 12.06
C CYS A 48 5.37 4.32 12.05
N GLU A 49 5.43 5.00 13.19
CA GLU A 49 4.89 6.36 13.35
C GLU A 49 5.51 7.38 12.38
N LYS A 50 6.80 7.25 12.06
CA LYS A 50 7.44 8.12 11.07
C LYS A 50 6.83 7.95 9.69
N PHE A 51 6.51 6.71 9.30
CA PHE A 51 5.90 6.41 8.01
C PHE A 51 4.46 6.93 7.95
N LYS A 52 3.65 6.65 8.98
CA LYS A 52 2.25 7.10 9.06
C LYS A 52 2.07 8.62 9.04
N LYS A 53 3.05 9.37 9.55
CA LYS A 53 3.03 10.84 9.59
C LYS A 53 3.45 11.50 8.29
N LEU A 54 4.02 10.75 7.34
CA LEU A 54 4.32 11.29 6.02
C LEU A 54 3.03 11.36 5.20
N PRO A 55 2.68 12.52 4.64
CA PRO A 55 1.58 12.58 3.70
C PRO A 55 1.95 11.80 2.44
N ILE A 56 0.96 11.21 1.78
CA ILE A 56 1.17 10.52 0.49
C ILE A 56 1.68 11.53 -0.56
N ASN A 57 1.07 12.71 -0.61
CA ASN A 57 1.45 13.79 -1.53
C ASN A 57 1.73 15.10 -0.79
N GLY A 58 2.54 15.98 -1.39
CA GLY A 58 2.93 17.26 -0.80
C GLY A 58 1.86 18.37 -0.83
N ASN A 59 0.69 18.13 -1.44
CA ASN A 59 -0.35 19.13 -1.64
C ASN A 59 -1.62 18.90 -0.80
N GLY A 60 -1.58 17.97 0.16
CA GLY A 60 -2.72 17.64 1.01
C GLY A 60 -3.87 16.89 0.32
N LYS A 61 -3.67 16.44 -0.93
CA LYS A 61 -4.61 15.57 -1.65
C LYS A 61 -4.09 14.14 -1.63
N GLN A 62 -4.96 13.15 -1.65
CA GLN A 62 -4.64 11.73 -1.68
C GLN A 62 -5.80 10.93 -2.24
#